data_AF-A0A259JVU5-F1
#
_entry.id   AF-A0A259JVU5-F1
#
_cell.length_a   1.000
_cell.length_b   1.000
_cell.length_c   1.000
_cell.angle_alpha   90.00
_cell.angle_beta   90.00
_cell.angle_gamma   90.00
#
_symmetry.space_group_name_H-M   'P 1'
#
loop_
_entity.id
_entity.type
_entity.pdbx_description
1 polymer ?
#
loop_
_entity_poly.entity_id
_entity_poly.type
_entity_poly.pdbx_seq_one_letter_code
_entity_poly.pdbx_strand_id
1 'polypeptide(L)'
;GLMQIMPATWDELRVHYGLGADPFDPRDNILAGAAYLRQLHDRYGSIRAMLAAYNAGPARYEASLAGEPLPPETRTYIAALAPIIEKESAAAATELVRPMAQSWRAAPLFATPPARSNPTDAGFLVPRSGALFVAPLPSRRAP
;
A
#
# COMPACT_ATOMS: atom_id res chain seq x y z
N GLY A 1 -2.77 -9.61 17.13
CA GLY A 1 -2.09 -8.39 16.65
C GLY A 1 -3.09 -7.36 16.17
N LEU A 2 -2.59 -6.25 15.61
CA LEU A 2 -3.37 -5.08 15.16
C LEU A 2 -4.53 -5.43 14.21
N MET A 3 -4.28 -6.30 13.24
CA MET A 3 -5.25 -6.68 12.21
C MET A 3 -6.15 -7.86 12.60
N GLN A 4 -6.06 -8.36 13.85
CA GLN A 4 -6.93 -9.44 14.35
C GLN A 4 -6.95 -10.71 13.47
N ILE A 5 -5.80 -11.06 12.89
CA ILE A 5 -5.63 -12.29 12.10
C ILE A 5 -5.84 -13.50 13.03
N MET A 6 -6.64 -14.46 12.59
CA MET A 6 -6.88 -15.71 13.32
C MET A 6 -5.58 -16.53 13.45
N PRO A 7 -5.33 -17.24 14.58
CA PRO A 7 -4.08 -17.96 14.80
C PRO A 7 -3.72 -18.96 13.68
N ALA A 8 -4.67 -19.78 13.23
CA ALA A 8 -4.43 -20.72 12.14
C ALA A 8 -4.06 -20.02 10.82
N THR A 9 -4.73 -18.89 10.52
CA THR A 9 -4.42 -18.07 9.34
C THR A 9 -3.05 -17.41 9.46
N TRP A 10 -2.66 -16.96 10.66
CA TRP A 10 -1.31 -16.44 10.89
C TRP A 10 -0.23 -17.47 10.59
N ASP A 11 -0.42 -18.71 11.04
CA ASP A 11 0.54 -19.80 10.82
C ASP A 11 0.77 -20.08 9.32
N GLU A 12 -0.30 -20.04 8.53
CA GLU A 12 -0.22 -20.17 7.07
C GLU A 12 0.51 -18.97 6.43
N LEU A 13 0.10 -17.75 6.78
CA LEU A 13 0.62 -16.52 6.19
C LEU A 13 2.10 -16.31 6.53
N ARG A 14 2.52 -16.57 7.78
CA ARG A 14 3.91 -16.35 8.19
C ARG A 14 4.87 -17.27 7.44
N VAL A 15 4.47 -18.49 7.12
CA VAL A 15 5.27 -19.42 6.33
C VAL A 15 5.31 -18.95 4.88
N HIS A 16 4.16 -18.58 4.32
CA HIS A 16 4.05 -18.17 2.93
C HIS A 16 4.85 -16.89 2.62
N TYR A 17 4.83 -15.91 3.52
CA TYR A 17 5.48 -14.61 3.34
C TYR A 17 6.82 -14.46 4.07
N GLY A 18 7.33 -15.52 4.70
CA GLY A 18 8.63 -15.50 5.41
C GLY A 18 8.66 -14.54 6.59
N LEU A 19 7.59 -14.50 7.39
CA LEU A 19 7.43 -13.58 8.52
C LEU A 19 7.95 -14.18 9.82
N GLY A 20 8.13 -13.31 10.82
CA GLY A 20 8.49 -13.69 12.18
C GLY A 20 7.47 -14.62 12.84
N ALA A 21 7.83 -15.10 14.04
CA ALA A 21 6.94 -15.96 14.83
C ALA A 21 5.89 -15.17 15.61
N ASP A 22 6.15 -13.89 15.90
CA ASP A 22 5.30 -13.05 16.76
C ASP A 22 4.15 -12.39 15.96
N PRO A 23 2.88 -12.79 16.16
CA PRO A 23 1.73 -12.16 15.52
C PRO A 23 1.40 -10.77 16.07
N PHE A 24 2.08 -10.32 17.13
CA PHE A 24 1.94 -8.99 17.70
C PHE A 24 3.00 -8.00 17.20
N ASP A 25 4.03 -8.46 16.46
CA ASP A 25 4.92 -7.55 15.76
C ASP A 25 4.11 -6.70 14.76
N PRO A 26 4.09 -5.36 14.91
CA PRO A 26 3.21 -4.51 14.11
C PRO A 26 3.48 -4.61 12.60
N ARG A 27 4.75 -4.71 12.21
CA ARG A 27 5.15 -4.74 10.80
C ARG A 27 4.66 -6.03 10.14
N ASP A 28 4.97 -7.16 10.75
CA ASP A 28 4.62 -8.46 10.19
C ASP A 28 3.11 -8.71 10.25
N ASN A 29 2.45 -8.26 11.31
CA ASN A 29 0.99 -8.35 11.43
C ASN A 29 0.27 -7.53 10.34
N ILE A 30 0.75 -6.32 10.05
CA ILE A 30 0.17 -5.47 8.99
C ILE A 30 0.42 -6.09 7.62
N LEU A 31 1.63 -6.58 7.36
CA LEU A 31 1.96 -7.19 6.07
C LEU A 31 1.12 -8.45 5.82
N ALA A 32 1.03 -9.33 6.81
CA ALA A 32 0.19 -10.53 6.73
C ALA A 32 -1.28 -10.19 6.50
N GLY A 33 -1.83 -9.25 7.27
CA GLY A 33 -3.25 -8.92 7.20
C GLY A 33 -3.62 -8.21 5.90
N ALA A 34 -2.77 -7.32 5.39
CA ALA A 34 -2.97 -6.68 4.08
C ALA A 34 -2.91 -7.70 2.94
N ALA A 35 -1.94 -8.62 2.98
CA ALA A 35 -1.83 -9.70 2.00
C ALA A 35 -3.06 -10.63 2.05
N TYR A 36 -3.56 -10.94 3.24
CA TYR A 36 -4.75 -11.76 3.42
C TYR A 36 -6.02 -11.08 2.91
N LEU A 37 -6.22 -9.78 3.18
CA LEU A 37 -7.31 -9.00 2.58
C LEU A 37 -7.24 -9.03 1.05
N ARG A 38 -6.05 -8.88 0.47
CA ARG A 38 -5.86 -8.99 -0.98
C ARG A 38 -6.26 -10.37 -1.50
N GLN A 39 -5.82 -11.44 -0.85
CA GLN A 39 -6.16 -12.82 -1.22
C GLN A 39 -7.69 -13.05 -1.20
N LEU A 40 -8.37 -12.57 -0.17
CA LEU A 40 -9.82 -12.70 -0.05
C LEU A 40 -10.55 -11.85 -1.08
N HIS A 41 -10.05 -10.65 -1.39
CA HIS A 41 -10.60 -9.83 -2.45
C HIS A 41 -10.49 -10.51 -3.82
N ASP A 42 -9.31 -11.06 -4.14
CA ASP A 42 -9.10 -11.80 -5.39
C ASP A 42 -9.99 -13.05 -5.50
N ARG A 43 -10.25 -13.71 -4.36
CA ARG A 43 -11.12 -14.89 -4.30
C ARG A 43 -12.61 -14.57 -4.49
N TYR A 44 -13.09 -13.49 -3.89
CA TYR A 44 -14.54 -13.21 -3.80
C TYR A 44 -15.02 -12.05 -4.67
N GLY A 45 -14.12 -11.21 -5.20
CA GLY A 45 -14.41 -10.12 -6.14
C GLY A 45 -15.26 -8.98 -5.56
N SER A 46 -15.63 -9.02 -4.29
CA SER A 46 -16.49 -8.04 -3.63
C SER A 46 -15.91 -7.68 -2.27
N ILE A 47 -15.82 -6.38 -1.98
CA ILE A 47 -15.38 -5.86 -0.68
C ILE A 47 -16.27 -6.41 0.45
N ARG A 48 -17.59 -6.48 0.22
CA ARG A 48 -18.53 -7.02 1.21
C ARG A 48 -18.27 -8.50 1.49
N ALA A 49 -18.02 -9.30 0.45
CA ALA A 49 -17.72 -10.72 0.58
C ALA A 49 -16.36 -10.96 1.24
N MET A 50 -15.33 -10.20 0.84
CA MET A 50 -14.01 -10.20 1.44
C MET A 50 -14.07 -9.95 2.95
N LEU A 51 -14.77 -8.90 3.38
CA LEU A 51 -14.88 -8.54 4.80
C LEU A 51 -15.69 -9.58 5.60
N ALA A 52 -16.72 -10.17 4.98
CA ALA A 52 -17.47 -11.27 5.58
C ALA A 52 -16.56 -12.48 5.84
N ALA A 53 -15.78 -12.90 4.83
CA ALA A 53 -14.85 -14.01 4.94
C ALA A 53 -13.67 -13.72 5.89
N TYR A 54 -13.20 -12.47 5.95
CA TYR A 54 -12.15 -12.07 6.89
C TYR A 54 -12.61 -12.23 8.34
N ASN A 55 -13.84 -11.80 8.65
CA ASN A 55 -14.39 -11.87 10.00
C ASN A 55 -14.85 -13.28 10.41
N ALA A 56 -15.57 -13.98 9.52
CA ALA A 56 -16.15 -15.29 9.83
C ALA A 56 -15.21 -16.47 9.56
N GLY A 57 -14.15 -16.25 8.78
CA GLY A 57 -13.34 -17.29 8.16
C GLY A 57 -13.90 -17.71 6.78
N PRO A 58 -13.03 -18.02 5.79
CA PRO A 58 -13.47 -18.40 4.44
C PRO A 58 -14.40 -19.60 4.44
N ALA A 59 -14.06 -20.67 5.16
CA ALA A 59 -14.88 -21.88 5.20
C ALA A 59 -16.32 -21.62 5.69
N ARG A 60 -16.49 -20.75 6.68
CA ARG A 60 -17.82 -20.38 7.19
C ARG A 60 -18.57 -19.50 6.20
N TYR A 61 -17.86 -18.59 5.52
CA TYR A 61 -18.45 -17.78 4.47
C TYR A 61 -18.92 -18.65 3.29
N GLU A 62 -18.12 -19.61 2.82
CA GLU A 62 -18.51 -20.55 1.77
C GLU A 62 -19.72 -21.40 2.19
N ALA A 63 -19.74 -21.91 3.42
CA ALA A 63 -20.90 -22.63 3.95
C ALA A 63 -22.16 -21.76 3.94
N SER A 64 -22.02 -20.45 4.15
CA SER A 64 -23.16 -19.54 4.09
C SER A 64 -23.70 -19.30 2.68
N LEU A 65 -22.85 -19.42 1.67
CA LEU A 65 -23.29 -19.43 0.27
C LEU A 65 -24.09 -20.70 -0.05
N ALA A 66 -23.88 -21.79 0.69
CA ALA A 66 -24.64 -23.03 0.61
C ALA A 66 -25.90 -23.04 1.49
N GLY A 67 -26.22 -21.95 2.20
CA GLY A 67 -27.45 -21.78 2.97
C GLY A 67 -27.29 -21.75 4.49
N GLU A 68 -26.09 -21.99 5.02
CA GLU A 68 -25.84 -21.90 6.47
C GLU A 68 -25.82 -20.44 6.95
N PRO A 69 -26.43 -20.09 8.09
CA PRO A 69 -26.43 -18.71 8.55
C PRO A 69 -25.03 -18.28 9.03
N LEU A 70 -24.57 -17.11 8.57
CA LEU A 70 -23.42 -16.44 9.17
C LEU A 70 -23.68 -16.07 10.64
N PRO A 71 -22.65 -15.97 11.50
CA PRO A 71 -22.82 -15.55 12.89
C PRO A 71 -23.52 -14.17 12.98
N PRO A 72 -24.40 -13.95 13.97
CA PRO A 72 -25.07 -12.67 14.18
C PRO A 72 -24.10 -11.48 14.26
N GLU A 73 -22.94 -11.70 14.88
CA GLU A 73 -21.87 -10.71 15.03
C GLU A 73 -21.29 -10.32 13.67
N THR A 74 -21.01 -11.30 12.80
CA THR A 74 -20.54 -11.06 11.43
C THR A 74 -21.56 -10.28 10.62
N ARG A 75 -22.85 -10.63 10.70
CA ARG A 75 -23.90 -9.90 9.98
C ARG A 75 -24.00 -8.45 10.44
N THR A 76 -23.93 -8.23 11.75
CA THR A 76 -23.92 -6.89 12.36
C THR A 76 -22.70 -6.09 11.91
N TYR A 77 -21.52 -6.72 11.91
CA TYR A 77 -20.27 -6.11 11.45
C TYR A 77 -20.36 -5.65 9.99
N ILE A 78 -20.83 -6.52 9.09
CA ILE A 78 -21.00 -6.17 7.68
C ILE A 78 -22.04 -5.06 7.50
N ALA A 79 -23.14 -5.10 8.25
CA ALA A 79 -24.17 -4.06 8.20
C ALA A 79 -23.63 -2.69 8.63
N ALA A 80 -22.76 -2.65 9.65
CA ALA A 80 -22.12 -1.42 10.09
C ALA A 80 -21.17 -0.83 9.04
N LEU A 81 -20.53 -1.67 8.22
CA LEU A 81 -19.59 -1.24 7.18
C LEU A 81 -20.23 -0.95 5.83
N ALA A 82 -21.43 -1.47 5.56
CA ALA A 82 -22.15 -1.26 4.31
C ALA A 82 -22.18 0.22 3.82
N PRO A 83 -22.56 1.22 4.65
CA PRO A 83 -22.63 2.60 4.17
C PRO A 83 -21.25 3.17 3.77
N ILE A 84 -20.17 2.72 4.40
CA ILE A 84 -18.80 3.15 4.09
C ILE A 84 -18.37 2.52 2.76
N ILE A 85 -18.59 1.21 2.60
CA ILE A 85 -18.23 0.46 1.40
C ILE A 85 -18.98 0.98 0.18
N GLU A 86 -20.28 1.26 0.32
CA GLU A 86 -21.12 1.78 -0.77
C GLU A 86 -20.69 3.19 -1.19
N LYS A 87 -20.35 4.06 -0.22
CA LYS A 87 -19.83 5.40 -0.49
C LYS A 87 -18.50 5.35 -1.24
N GLU A 88 -17.56 4.52 -0.79
CA GLU A 88 -16.25 4.34 -1.45
C GLU A 88 -16.40 3.72 -2.84
N SER A 89 -17.28 2.73 -3.00
CA SER A 89 -17.57 2.11 -4.30
C SER A 89 -18.20 3.12 -5.27
N ALA A 90 -19.09 3.99 -4.79
CA ALA A 90 -19.69 5.07 -5.58
C ALA A 90 -18.65 6.15 -5.95
N ALA A 91 -17.74 6.49 -5.05
CA ALA A 91 -16.64 7.41 -5.32
C ALA A 91 -15.67 6.83 -6.36
N ALA A 92 -15.27 5.57 -6.20
CA ALA A 92 -14.41 4.86 -7.16
C ALA A 92 -15.08 4.71 -8.53
N ALA A 93 -16.38 4.39 -8.58
CA ALA A 93 -17.14 4.37 -9.83
C ALA A 93 -17.20 5.76 -10.49
N THR A 94 -17.37 6.82 -9.71
CA THR A 94 -17.36 8.22 -10.21
C THR A 94 -15.98 8.61 -10.76
N GLU A 95 -14.90 8.15 -10.12
CA GLU A 95 -13.54 8.38 -10.59
C GLU A 95 -13.23 7.62 -11.90
N LEU A 96 -13.69 6.37 -12.01
CA LEU A 96 -13.56 5.58 -13.25
C LEU A 96 -14.40 6.14 -14.40
N VAL A 97 -15.56 6.75 -14.10
CA VAL A 97 -16.44 7.40 -15.09
C VAL A 97 -15.93 8.78 -15.48
N ARG A 98 -15.12 9.46 -14.65
CA ARG A 98 -14.41 10.68 -15.06
C ARG A 98 -13.47 10.31 -16.20
N PRO A 99 -13.65 10.84 -17.42
CA PRO A 99 -12.79 10.45 -18.53
C PRO A 99 -11.37 10.87 -18.20
N MET A 100 -10.44 9.91 -18.21
CA MET A 100 -8.98 10.15 -18.19
C MET A 100 -8.57 11.21 -19.25
N ALA A 101 -9.42 11.39 -20.27
CA ALA A 101 -9.32 12.42 -21.29
C ALA A 101 -9.35 13.88 -20.80
N GLN A 102 -9.89 14.14 -19.61
CA GLN A 102 -9.94 15.48 -19.01
C GLN A 102 -8.69 15.76 -18.15
N SER A 103 -8.08 14.74 -17.55
CA SER A 103 -6.90 14.93 -16.69
C SER A 103 -5.62 15.19 -17.49
N TRP A 104 -5.41 14.51 -18.62
CA TRP A 104 -4.21 14.75 -19.45
C TRP A 104 -4.25 16.11 -20.15
N ARG A 105 -5.44 16.65 -20.46
CA ARG A 105 -5.58 18.00 -21.05
C ARG A 105 -5.35 19.13 -20.04
N ALA A 106 -5.53 18.86 -18.75
CA ALA A 106 -5.28 19.81 -17.67
C ALA A 106 -3.87 19.67 -17.08
N ALA A 107 -3.15 18.61 -17.40
CA ALA A 107 -1.77 18.42 -16.98
C ALA A 107 -0.83 19.32 -17.80
N PRO A 108 0.12 20.03 -17.17
CA PRO A 108 1.14 20.76 -17.90
C PRO A 108 1.97 19.78 -18.75
N LEU A 109 2.20 20.11 -20.02
CA LEU A 109 2.99 19.31 -20.96
C LEU A 109 4.46 19.16 -20.54
N PHE A 110 4.91 19.97 -19.59
CA PHE A 110 6.27 19.95 -19.08
C PHE A 110 6.22 19.86 -17.56
N ALA A 111 7.01 18.95 -16.99
CA ALA A 111 7.24 18.91 -15.55
C ALA A 111 7.97 20.20 -15.14
N THR A 112 7.30 21.10 -14.41
CA THR A 112 7.96 22.26 -13.81
C THR A 112 8.86 21.73 -12.69
N PRO A 113 10.20 21.93 -12.76
CA PRO A 113 11.06 21.59 -11.64
C PRO A 113 10.59 22.37 -10.41
N PRO A 114 10.55 21.76 -9.20
CA PRO A 114 10.30 22.52 -7.99
C PRO A 114 11.30 23.67 -7.94
N ALA A 115 10.80 24.89 -7.73
CA ALA A 115 11.62 26.09 -7.66
C ALA A 115 12.75 25.85 -6.65
N ARG A 116 14.00 25.83 -7.13
CA ARG A 116 15.16 25.86 -6.23
C ARG A 116 15.11 27.19 -5.51
N SER A 117 14.62 27.21 -4.28
CA SER A 117 14.96 28.25 -3.32
C SER A 117 16.41 28.02 -2.90
N ASN A 118 17.37 28.56 -3.66
CA ASN A 118 18.72 28.72 -3.16
C ASN A 118 18.94 30.21 -2.82
N PRO A 119 19.40 30.52 -1.61
CA PRO A 119 19.64 31.90 -1.18
C PRO A 119 20.84 32.47 -1.95
N THR A 120 20.64 33.59 -2.64
CA THR A 120 21.65 34.66 -2.77
C THR A 120 22.07 35.06 -1.35
N ASP A 121 23.35 35.17 -1.01
CA ASP A 121 24.40 36.00 -1.61
C ASP A 121 25.71 35.21 -1.83
N ALA A 122 26.65 35.59 -2.69
CA ALA A 122 26.74 36.53 -3.79
C ALA A 122 28.12 36.26 -4.42
N GLY A 123 28.30 36.50 -5.71
CA GLY A 123 29.64 36.71 -6.27
C GLY A 123 29.92 35.95 -7.57
N PHE A 124 29.57 36.61 -8.67
CA PHE A 124 30.04 36.39 -10.03
C PHE A 124 31.50 35.94 -10.16
N LEU A 125 31.75 34.91 -10.99
CA LEU A 125 32.46 35.02 -12.29
C LEU A 125 32.72 33.62 -12.88
N VAL A 126 31.98 33.31 -13.94
CA VAL A 126 32.31 32.34 -15.00
C VAL A 126 33.39 32.99 -15.90
N PRO A 127 34.23 32.32 -16.74
CA PRO A 127 34.18 30.92 -17.24
C PRO A 127 35.54 30.18 -17.42
N ARG A 128 35.44 28.92 -17.90
CA ARG A 128 36.15 28.28 -19.02
C ARG A 128 36.96 27.01 -18.71
N SER A 129 36.44 25.92 -19.29
CA SER A 129 37.09 24.90 -20.13
C SER A 129 38.54 24.49 -19.84
N GLY A 130 38.72 23.21 -19.57
CA GLY A 130 40.02 22.54 -19.71
C GLY A 130 39.94 21.10 -19.24
N ALA A 131 39.80 20.17 -20.18
CA ALA A 131 39.94 18.75 -19.93
C ALA A 131 41.40 18.38 -19.54
N LEU A 132 41.56 17.11 -19.14
CA LEU A 132 42.76 16.25 -19.31
C LEU A 132 43.61 15.94 -18.04
N PHE A 133 43.46 14.68 -17.60
CA PHE A 133 44.44 13.74 -16.97
C PHE A 133 45.28 14.18 -15.74
N VAL A 134 45.17 13.48 -14.58
CA VAL A 134 46.00 12.35 -14.02
C VAL A 134 47.49 12.75 -13.83
N ALA A 135 48.14 12.73 -12.65
CA ALA A 135 48.46 11.62 -11.74
C ALA A 135 49.17 12.13 -10.42
N PRO A 136 49.57 11.25 -9.47
CA PRO A 136 49.70 11.52 -8.02
C PRO A 136 51.12 11.87 -7.52
N LEU A 137 51.24 12.36 -6.28
CA LEU A 137 52.54 12.52 -5.57
C LEU A 137 52.40 12.35 -4.03
N PRO A 138 53.51 12.10 -3.28
CA PRO A 138 53.62 10.99 -2.33
C PRO A 138 53.89 11.39 -0.87
N SER A 139 54.04 10.35 -0.05
CA SER A 139 54.14 10.27 1.42
C SER A 139 55.14 11.21 2.12
N ARG A 140 54.75 11.67 3.32
CA ARG A 140 55.53 12.51 4.24
C ARG A 140 56.31 11.66 5.25
N ARG A 141 57.58 11.99 5.50
CA ARG A 141 58.29 11.66 6.76
C ARG A 141 58.73 12.95 7.46
N ALA A 142 58.59 12.92 8.78
CA ALA A 142 58.95 13.96 9.73
C ALA A 142 60.46 13.94 10.05
N PRO A 143 61.00 15.01 10.64
CA PRO A 143 62.10 14.89 11.61
C PRO A 143 61.59 14.45 12.98
#